data_AF-A0A2G3A2J0-F1
#
_entry.id   AF-A0A2G3A2J0-F1
#
_cell.length_a   1.000
_cell.length_b   1.000
_cell.length_c   1.000
_cell.angle_alpha   90.00
_cell.angle_beta   90.00
_cell.angle_gamma   90.00
#
_symmetry.space_group_name_H-M   'P 1'
#
loop_
_entity.id
_entity.type
_entity.pdbx_description
1 polymer ?
#
loop_
_entity_poly.entity_id
_entity_poly.type
_entity_poly.pdbx_seq_one_letter_code
_entity_poly.pdbx_strand_id
1 'polypeptide(L)'
;MRYISPEHYVGQYIRGFKMLANVSWETVDNITIPVNVSESLHWIMILFHIKHRCLYVYDSFIGGALNTKNVHRHVQSFSTIIPLFLFATDFYGK
;
A
#
# COMPACT_ATOMS: atom_id res chain seq x y z
N MET A 1 -3.10 -5.17 21.76
CA MET A 1 -4.40 -4.59 21.35
C MET A 1 -4.55 -4.79 19.85
N ARG A 2 -5.52 -5.60 19.42
CA ARG A 2 -5.80 -5.89 18.00
C ARG A 2 -7.25 -5.55 17.69
N TYR A 3 -7.59 -4.29 17.45
CA TYR A 3 -8.95 -3.97 16.98
C TYR A 3 -8.91 -2.73 16.09
N ILE A 4 -8.77 -2.98 14.79
CA ILE A 4 -9.31 -2.07 13.79
C ILE A 4 -10.78 -2.42 13.63
N SER A 5 -11.66 -1.42 13.69
CA SER A 5 -13.09 -1.60 13.46
C SER A 5 -13.32 -2.41 12.17
N PRO A 6 -14.23 -3.40 12.14
CA PRO A 6 -14.60 -4.09 10.91
C PRO A 6 -14.92 -3.13 9.76
N GLU A 7 -15.48 -1.97 10.10
CA GLU A 7 -15.87 -0.93 9.15
C GLU A 7 -14.72 -0.02 8.69
N HIS A 8 -13.53 -0.12 9.27
CA HIS A 8 -12.43 0.76 8.90
C HIS A 8 -12.04 0.54 7.43
N TYR A 9 -12.05 1.63 6.65
CA TYR A 9 -11.86 1.60 5.20
C TYR A 9 -10.64 0.78 4.75
N VAL A 10 -9.46 1.03 5.32
CA VAL A 10 -8.23 0.28 4.97
C VAL A 10 -8.35 -1.22 5.33
N GLY A 11 -8.97 -1.55 6.46
CA GLY A 11 -9.21 -2.94 6.84
C GLY A 11 -10.17 -3.65 5.88
N GLN A 12 -11.18 -2.95 5.36
CA GLN A 12 -12.06 -3.47 4.32
C GLN A 12 -11.33 -3.71 2.99
N TYR A 13 -10.38 -2.83 2.61
CA TYR A 13 -9.52 -3.08 1.45
C TYR A 13 -8.66 -4.34 1.62
N ILE A 14 -8.02 -4.51 2.79
CA ILE A 14 -7.20 -5.69 3.08
C ILE A 14 -8.03 -6.98 3.02
N ARG A 15 -9.28 -6.94 3.49
CA ARG A 15 -10.23 -8.07 3.41
C ARG A 15 -10.86 -8.27 2.03
N GLY A 16 -10.60 -7.38 1.08
CA GLY A 16 -11.12 -7.46 -0.29
C GLY A 16 -12.44 -6.73 -0.52
N PHE A 17 -13.23 -6.41 0.50
CA PHE A 17 -14.60 -5.85 0.39
C PHE A 17 -14.72 -4.52 -0.37
N LYS A 18 -13.62 -3.77 -0.47
CA LYS A 18 -13.56 -2.50 -1.22
C LYS A 18 -12.78 -2.60 -2.53
N MET A 19 -12.38 -3.80 -2.94
CA MET A 19 -11.74 -4.05 -4.24
C MET A 19 -12.77 -4.51 -5.28
N LEU A 20 -12.57 -4.13 -6.55
CA LEU A 20 -13.48 -4.54 -7.64
C LEU A 20 -13.62 -6.07 -7.77
N ALA A 21 -12.52 -6.79 -7.58
CA ALA A 21 -12.51 -8.25 -7.63
C ALA A 21 -13.04 -8.90 -6.33
N ASN A 22 -13.25 -8.13 -5.26
CA ASN A 22 -13.62 -8.60 -3.93
C ASN A 22 -12.67 -9.68 -3.35
N VAL A 23 -11.38 -9.60 -3.69
CA VAL A 23 -10.35 -10.58 -3.32
C VAL A 23 -9.59 -10.08 -2.10
N SER A 24 -9.49 -10.92 -1.05
CA SER A 24 -8.70 -10.62 0.15
C SER A 24 -7.20 -10.60 -0.18
N TRP A 25 -6.46 -9.68 0.43
CA TRP A 25 -5.01 -9.57 0.22
C TRP A 25 -4.28 -10.88 0.59
N GLU A 26 -4.85 -11.70 1.48
CA GLU A 26 -4.25 -12.97 1.89
C GLU A 26 -4.23 -14.05 0.78
N THR A 27 -4.98 -13.84 -0.30
CA THR A 27 -5.12 -14.82 -1.39
C THR A 27 -4.30 -14.48 -2.63
N VAL A 28 -3.50 -13.41 -2.59
CA VAL A 28 -2.71 -12.93 -3.73
C VAL A 28 -1.25 -12.71 -3.33
N ASP A 29 -0.33 -12.77 -4.29
CA ASP A 29 1.10 -12.57 -4.02
C ASP A 29 1.48 -11.10 -3.86
N ASN A 30 0.80 -10.23 -4.63
CA ASN A 30 1.16 -8.83 -4.79
C ASN A 30 -0.08 -7.93 -4.81
N ILE A 31 0.05 -6.73 -4.23
CA ILE A 31 -0.96 -5.68 -4.28
C ILE A 31 -0.39 -4.49 -5.05
N THR A 32 -1.15 -4.00 -6.02
CA THR A 32 -0.78 -2.80 -6.79
C THR A 32 -1.54 -1.60 -6.24
N ILE A 33 -0.81 -0.54 -5.88
CA ILE A 33 -1.34 0.68 -5.27
C ILE A 33 -0.90 1.86 -6.15
N PRO A 34 -1.80 2.44 -6.97
CA PRO A 34 -1.50 3.68 -7.68
C PRO A 34 -1.48 4.84 -6.69
N VAL A 35 -0.45 5.68 -6.75
CA VAL A 35 -0.27 6.82 -5.85
C VAL A 35 -0.08 8.10 -6.65
N ASN A 36 -0.92 9.09 -6.38
CA ASN A 36 -0.78 10.41 -6.96
C ASN A 36 0.28 11.21 -6.19
N VAL A 37 1.36 11.56 -6.89
CA VAL A 37 2.37 12.50 -6.41
C VAL A 37 2.00 13.87 -6.94
N SER A 38 1.03 14.50 -6.28
CA SER A 38 0.43 15.76 -6.73
C SER A 38 1.47 16.87 -6.92
N GLU A 39 2.51 16.90 -6.09
CA GLU A 39 3.62 17.87 -6.18
C GLU A 39 4.42 17.76 -7.48
N SER A 40 4.37 16.60 -8.13
CA SER A 40 5.05 16.32 -9.41
C SER A 40 4.08 16.17 -10.58
N LEU A 41 2.76 16.35 -10.36
CA LEU A 41 1.70 16.04 -11.34
C LEU A 41 1.88 14.67 -11.99
N HIS A 42 2.31 13.69 -11.19
CA HIS A 42 2.75 12.39 -11.65
C HIS A 42 2.10 11.27 -10.82
N TRP A 43 1.94 10.09 -11.43
CA TRP A 43 1.44 8.90 -10.76
C TRP A 43 2.52 7.84 -10.72
N ILE A 44 2.82 7.37 -9.51
CA ILE A 44 3.68 6.20 -9.32
C ILE A 44 2.82 4.97 -9.05
N MET A 45 3.40 3.80 -9.26
CA MET A 45 2.78 2.53 -8.91
C MET A 45 3.62 1.82 -7.85
N ILE A 46 3.03 1.59 -6.67
CA ILE A 46 3.65 0.79 -5.62
C ILE A 46 3.15 -0.65 -5.75
N LEU A 47 4.08 -1.59 -5.84
CA LEU A 47 3.81 -3.01 -5.76
C LEU A 47 4.21 -3.50 -4.37
N PHE A 48 3.23 -3.85 -3.54
CA PHE A 48 3.47 -4.49 -2.26
C PHE A 48 3.54 -6.00 -2.45
N HIS A 49 4.74 -6.56 -2.31
CA HIS A 49 4.96 -7.99 -2.32
C HIS A 49 4.76 -8.55 -0.92
N ILE A 50 3.63 -9.24 -0.71
CA ILE A 50 3.17 -9.64 0.64
C ILE A 50 4.17 -10.58 1.32
N LYS A 51 4.57 -11.66 0.63
CA LYS A 51 5.51 -12.65 1.17
C LYS A 51 6.82 -12.03 1.66
N HIS A 52 7.40 -11.11 0.90
CA HIS A 52 8.67 -10.47 1.22
C HIS A 52 8.52 -9.25 2.15
N ARG A 53 7.28 -8.78 2.37
CA ARG A 53 6.97 -7.56 3.13
C ARG A 53 7.70 -6.33 2.56
N CYS A 54 7.84 -6.28 1.24
CA CYS A 54 8.59 -5.25 0.53
C CYS A 54 7.67 -4.42 -0.38
N LEU A 55 7.96 -3.12 -0.47
CA LEU A 55 7.36 -2.21 -1.45
C LEU A 55 8.35 -1.99 -2.59
N TYR A 56 7.93 -2.31 -3.81
CA TYR A 56 8.63 -1.93 -5.03
C TYR A 56 7.94 -0.73 -5.65
N VAL A 57 8.72 0.25 -6.10
CA VAL A 57 8.20 1.51 -6.64
C VAL A 57 8.53 1.57 -8.11
N TYR A 58 7.48 1.66 -8.93
CA TYR A 58 7.59 1.93 -10.36
C TYR A 58 7.26 3.41 -10.58
N ASP A 59 8.30 4.16 -10.89
CA ASP A 59 8.23 5.58 -11.24
C ASP A 59 8.56 5.70 -12.73
N SER A 60 7.55 6.00 -13.56
CA SER A 60 7.76 6.15 -15.00
C SER A 60 8.30 7.53 -15.36
N PHE A 61 8.37 8.45 -14.40
CA PHE A 61 8.91 9.78 -14.59
C PHE A 61 10.31 9.83 -14.00
N ILE A 62 11.32 9.92 -14.89
CA ILE A 62 12.70 10.20 -14.47
C ILE A 62 12.79 11.69 -14.14
N GLY A 63 12.20 12.09 -13.02
CA GLY A 63 12.34 13.42 -12.48
C GLY A 63 13.67 13.59 -11.75
N GLY A 64 14.19 14.82 -11.71
CA GLY A 64 15.37 15.15 -10.91
C GLY A 64 15.13 14.97 -9.40
N ALA A 65 16.12 15.36 -8.58
CA ALA A 65 16.13 15.10 -7.13
C ALA A 65 14.84 15.51 -6.37
N LEU A 66 14.15 16.56 -6.82
CA LEU A 66 12.87 16.99 -6.22
C LEU A 66 11.76 15.94 -6.40
N ASN A 67 11.64 15.34 -7.59
CA ASN A 67 10.67 14.27 -7.84
C ASN A 67 10.96 13.06 -6.96
N THR A 68 12.22 12.63 -6.92
CA THR A 68 12.65 11.52 -6.06
C THR A 68 12.29 11.76 -4.60
N LYS A 69 12.47 12.99 -4.09
CA LYS A 69 12.09 13.35 -2.72
C LYS A 69 10.58 13.28 -2.48
N ASN A 70 9.77 13.75 -3.44
CA ASN A 70 8.31 13.69 -3.34
C ASN A 70 7.81 12.23 -3.36
N VAL A 71 8.29 11.43 -4.32
CA VAL A 71 8.01 9.99 -4.43
C VAL A 71 8.37 9.27 -3.13
N HIS A 72 9.59 9.51 -2.62
CA HIS A 72 10.06 8.90 -1.39
C HIS A 72 9.17 9.24 -0.18
N ARG A 73 8.70 10.49 -0.06
CA ARG A 73 7.78 10.90 1.01
C ARG A 73 6.48 10.07 0.98
N HIS A 74 5.86 9.92 -0.18
CA HIS A 74 4.64 9.14 -0.31
C HIS A 74 4.88 7.66 0.00
N VAL A 75 5.94 7.07 -0.55
CA VAL A 75 6.32 5.67 -0.30
C VAL A 75 6.60 5.41 1.17
N GLN A 76 7.27 6.35 1.86
CA GLN A 76 7.55 6.24 3.29
C GLN A 76 6.27 6.17 4.13
N SER A 77 5.25 6.97 3.80
CA SER A 77 3.93 6.89 4.46
C SER A 77 3.31 5.49 4.31
N PHE A 78 3.39 4.90 3.10
CA PHE A 78 2.90 3.53 2.86
C PHE A 78 3.71 2.48 3.63
N SER A 79 5.05 2.62 3.65
CA SER A 79 5.92 1.71 4.41
C SER A 79 5.67 1.74 5.92
N THR A 80 5.11 2.84 6.44
CA THR A 80 4.75 2.97 7.84
C THR A 80 3.36 2.41 8.10
N ILE A 81 2.38 2.78 7.28
CA ILE A 81 0.97 2.50 7.55
C ILE A 81 0.59 1.05 7.23
N ILE A 82 1.12 0.46 6.15
CA ILE A 82 0.78 -0.91 5.74
C ILE A 82 1.09 -1.92 6.87
N PRO A 83 2.31 -1.95 7.45
CA PRO A 83 2.61 -2.88 8.55
C PRO A 83 1.70 -2.70 9.76
N LEU A 84 1.31 -1.46 10.12
CA LEU A 84 0.40 -1.19 11.23
C LEU A 84 -0.98 -1.82 10.99
N PHE A 85 -1.51 -1.67 9.78
CA PHE A 85 -2.79 -2.27 9.41
C PHE A 85 -2.73 -3.79 9.31
N LEU A 86 -1.65 -4.36 8.77
CA LEU A 86 -1.44 -5.82 8.73
C LEU A 86 -1.33 -6.41 10.15
N PHE A 87 -0.63 -5.73 11.06
CA PHE A 87 -0.56 -6.15 12.47
C PHE A 87 -1.92 -6.09 13.15
N ALA A 88 -2.65 -4.99 12.98
CA ALA A 88 -3.93 -4.79 13.66
C ALA A 88 -5.08 -5.63 13.10
N THR A 89 -4.94 -6.17 11.88
CA THR A 89 -5.86 -7.15 11.27
C THR A 89 -5.45 -8.61 11.49
N ASP A 90 -4.35 -8.84 12.23
CA ASP A 90 -3.74 -10.15 12.44
C ASP A 90 -3.41 -10.90 11.15
N PHE A 91 -2.99 -10.17 10.11
CA PHE A 91 -2.89 -10.67 8.76
C PHE A 91 -1.97 -11.91 8.61
N TYR A 92 -0.83 -11.93 9.32
CA TYR A 92 0.14 -13.03 9.27
C TYR A 92 -0.02 -14.07 10.40
N GLY A 93 -0.91 -13.82 11.36
CA GLY A 93 -1.07 -14.67 12.55
C GLY A 93 -2.24 -15.67 12.44
N LYS A 94 -2.93 -15.67 11.31
CA LYS A 94 -3.97 -16.66 10.98
C LYS A 94 -3.36 -18.01 10.62
#